data_AF-A0A0G0KWN6-F1
#
_entry.id   AF-A0A0G0KWN6-F1
#
_cell.length_a   1.000
_cell.length_b   1.000
_cell.length_c   1.000
_cell.angle_alpha   90.00
_cell.angle_beta   90.00
_cell.angle_gamma   90.00
#
_symmetry.space_group_name_H-M   'P 1'
#
loop_
_entity.id
_entity.type
_entity.pdbx_description
1 polymer ?
#
loop_
_entity_poly.entity_id
_entity_poly.type
_entity_poly.pdbx_seq_one_letter_code
_entity_poly.pdbx_strand_id
1 'polypeptide(L)'
;MIQPVKQIMIIKANGKREAFEPEKLRFSLLKSGATEKMAEDVLSHISLELGGDMTTSEIYKHAFSVLKKASKPVARSYSLRRAITDLGPSGFPFEDFVAEVLKAKGFRCETRQVVLGGCVPHEVDVVAYNDKKLIMVEAKFHNELGIKSDLKIALYIKARFDDLQENVFNYGGVDRSITDSWLVTNTKFSSTAIHYGVCKNLTMIGWNYPEEGNLQDMIESESLHPITCLNSLSKANKKILLGAGVVLCSNIKDNPEFLSKFLGTTFDSRPVINEINELLSKAS
;
A
#
# COMPACT_ATOMS: atom_id res chain seq x y z
N MET A 1 40.26 -16.11 19.49
CA MET A 1 38.93 -16.74 19.64
C MET A 1 37.89 -15.66 19.39
N ILE A 2 37.19 -15.71 18.26
CA ILE A 2 36.14 -14.74 17.93
C ILE A 2 34.92 -15.14 18.75
N GLN A 3 34.48 -14.30 19.68
CA GLN A 3 33.22 -14.53 20.40
C GLN A 3 32.08 -14.63 19.38
N PRO A 4 31.19 -15.63 19.47
CA PRO A 4 30.02 -15.66 18.61
C PRO A 4 29.16 -14.43 18.92
N VAL A 5 28.91 -13.59 17.91
CA VAL A 5 27.98 -12.46 18.01
C VAL A 5 26.64 -13.05 18.42
N LYS A 6 26.19 -12.73 19.65
CA LYS A 6 24.93 -13.23 20.18
C LYS A 6 23.81 -12.76 19.26
N GLN A 7 23.22 -13.68 18.51
CA GLN A 7 22.18 -13.37 17.55
C GLN A 7 20.92 -12.95 18.33
N ILE A 8 20.56 -11.68 18.24
CA ILE A 8 19.39 -11.13 18.95
C ILE A 8 18.13 -11.57 18.20
N MET A 9 17.19 -12.16 18.94
CA MET A 9 15.93 -12.62 18.40
C MET A 9 14.85 -11.56 18.58
N ILE A 10 14.03 -11.36 17.55
CA ILE A 10 12.91 -10.41 17.57
C ILE A 10 11.60 -11.14 17.31
N ILE A 11 10.48 -10.58 17.76
CA ILE A 11 9.14 -11.13 17.53
C ILE A 11 8.44 -10.39 16.39
N LYS A 12 8.10 -11.11 15.32
CA LYS A 12 7.29 -10.58 14.22
C LYS A 12 5.86 -10.27 14.65
N ALA A 13 5.16 -9.50 13.83
CA ALA A 13 3.74 -9.20 13.99
C ALA A 13 2.83 -10.45 14.08
N ASN A 14 3.29 -11.60 13.59
CA ASN A 14 2.61 -12.90 13.64
C ASN A 14 3.08 -13.81 14.81
N GLY A 15 3.88 -13.28 15.74
CA GLY A 15 4.41 -14.01 16.90
C GLY A 15 5.64 -14.89 16.61
N LYS A 16 6.04 -15.06 15.33
CA LYS A 16 7.25 -15.84 14.99
C LYS A 16 8.51 -15.11 15.46
N ARG A 17 9.45 -15.88 16.01
CA ARG A 17 10.80 -15.40 16.32
C ARG A 17 11.68 -15.47 15.09
N GLU A 18 12.45 -14.43 14.82
CA GLU A 18 13.55 -14.45 13.84
C GLU A 18 14.77 -13.71 14.37
N ALA A 19 15.92 -13.91 13.74
CA ALA A 19 17.09 -13.11 14.03
C ALA A 19 16.89 -11.66 13.54
N PHE A 20 17.30 -10.69 14.35
CA PHE A 20 17.40 -9.32 13.88
C PHE A 20 18.49 -9.22 12.81
N GLU A 21 18.10 -8.74 11.63
CA GLU A 21 19.01 -8.47 10.52
C GLU A 21 19.05 -6.95 10.28
N PRO A 22 20.12 -6.25 10.73
CA PRO A 22 20.26 -4.80 10.58
C PRO A 22 20.05 -4.31 9.15
N GLU A 23 20.54 -5.05 8.17
CA GLU A 23 20.42 -4.72 6.74
C GLU A 23 18.96 -4.65 6.25
N LYS A 24 18.06 -5.48 6.81
CA LYS A 24 16.62 -5.39 6.48
C LYS A 24 16.04 -4.05 6.91
N LEU A 25 16.44 -3.57 8.09
CA LEU A 25 16.00 -2.27 8.60
C LEU A 25 16.63 -1.14 7.78
N ARG A 26 17.95 -1.16 7.58
CA ARG A 26 18.70 -0.20 6.76
C ARG A 26 18.04 0.01 5.40
N PHE A 27 17.81 -1.10 4.69
CA PHE A 27 17.18 -1.09 3.38
C PHE A 27 15.75 -0.55 3.40
N SER A 28 14.98 -0.83 4.47
CA SER A 28 13.64 -0.29 4.64
C SER A 28 13.65 1.25 4.78
N LEU A 29 14.61 1.78 5.55
CA LEU A 29 14.79 3.22 5.78
C LEU A 29 15.21 3.94 4.48
N LEU A 30 16.25 3.45 3.81
CA LEU A 30 16.73 4.02 2.55
C LEU A 30 15.65 4.03 1.47
N LYS A 31 14.87 2.95 1.38
CA LYS A 31 13.74 2.87 0.45
C LYS A 31 12.60 3.84 0.75
N SER A 32 12.61 4.48 1.92
CA SER A 32 11.65 5.50 2.31
C SER A 32 12.25 6.91 2.22
N GLY A 33 13.39 7.05 1.53
CA GLY A 33 14.09 8.31 1.30
C GLY A 33 15.07 8.72 2.39
N ALA A 34 15.38 7.85 3.36
CA ALA A 34 16.42 8.15 4.34
C ALA A 34 17.80 8.23 3.66
N THR A 35 18.66 9.13 4.14
CA THR A 35 20.07 9.14 3.75
C THR A 35 20.82 8.03 4.49
N GLU A 36 22.02 7.68 4.01
CA GLU A 36 22.85 6.68 4.71
C GLU A 36 23.14 7.08 6.14
N LYS A 37 23.46 8.35 6.39
CA LYS A 37 23.65 8.88 7.74
C LYS A 37 22.42 8.65 8.63
N MET A 38 21.22 8.97 8.13
CA MET A 38 19.98 8.77 8.89
C MET A 38 19.72 7.28 9.18
N ALA A 39 20.05 6.40 8.23
CA ALA A 39 19.91 4.96 8.42
C ALA A 39 20.86 4.46 9.52
N GLU A 40 22.12 4.89 9.50
CA GLU A 40 23.11 4.56 10.54
C GLU A 40 22.72 5.12 11.91
N ASP A 41 22.18 6.34 11.98
CA ASP A 41 21.68 6.93 13.23
C ASP A 41 20.55 6.08 13.84
N VAL A 42 19.60 5.63 13.01
CA VAL A 42 18.50 4.74 13.42
C VAL A 42 19.03 3.38 13.87
N LEU A 43 19.97 2.79 13.13
CA LEU A 43 20.56 1.49 13.47
C LEU A 43 21.32 1.56 14.79
N SER A 44 22.07 2.63 15.02
CA SER A 44 22.80 2.86 16.26
C SER A 44 21.85 3.01 17.45
N HIS A 45 20.78 3.81 17.29
CA HIS A 45 19.73 3.97 18.30
C HIS A 45 19.09 2.64 18.67
N ILE A 46 18.70 1.85 17.67
CA ILE A 46 18.05 0.55 17.89
C ILE A 46 19.03 -0.48 18.48
N SER A 47 20.29 -0.48 18.08
CA SER A 47 21.31 -1.39 18.60
C SER A 47 21.58 -1.21 20.09
N LEU A 48 21.43 0.00 20.62
CA LEU A 48 21.56 0.29 22.05
C LEU A 48 20.34 -0.19 22.87
N GLU A 49 19.16 -0.22 22.26
CA GLU A 49 17.90 -0.60 22.90
C GLU A 49 17.50 -2.06 22.61
N LEU A 50 18.20 -2.71 21.68
CA LEU A 50 17.98 -4.09 21.28
C LEU A 50 18.29 -5.03 22.45
N GLY A 51 17.24 -5.52 23.10
CA GLY A 51 17.31 -6.49 24.17
C GLY A 51 16.00 -7.25 24.32
N GLY A 52 16.08 -8.51 24.74
CA GLY A 52 14.91 -9.36 24.96
C GLY A 52 14.13 -9.71 23.69
N ASP A 53 12.84 -9.95 23.86
CA ASP A 53 11.88 -10.36 22.82
C ASP A 53 11.25 -9.14 22.10
N MET A 54 12.08 -8.12 21.78
CA MET A 54 11.61 -6.90 21.12
C MET A 54 10.84 -7.22 19.83
N THR A 55 9.69 -6.59 19.66
CA THR A 55 8.82 -6.83 18.51
C THR A 55 9.23 -6.00 17.31
N THR A 56 8.91 -6.46 16.09
CA THR A 56 9.09 -5.65 14.87
C THR A 56 8.29 -4.35 14.90
N SER A 57 7.19 -4.30 15.68
CA SER A 57 6.41 -3.08 15.89
C SER A 57 7.13 -2.07 16.77
N GLU A 58 7.88 -2.51 17.78
CA GLU A 58 8.69 -1.63 18.63
C GLU A 58 9.87 -1.09 17.82
N ILE A 59 10.62 -1.95 17.13
CA ILE A 59 11.72 -1.55 16.24
C ILE A 59 11.25 -0.45 15.27
N TYR A 60 10.07 -0.65 14.65
CA TYR A 60 9.47 0.34 13.78
C TYR A 60 9.16 1.67 14.49
N LYS A 61 8.60 1.64 15.71
CA LYS A 61 8.33 2.86 16.50
C LYS A 61 9.61 3.61 16.84
N HIS A 62 10.66 2.91 17.26
CA HIS A 62 11.96 3.51 17.55
C HIS A 62 12.56 4.14 16.30
N ALA A 63 12.58 3.42 15.18
CA ALA A 63 13.03 3.94 13.88
C ALA A 63 12.27 5.19 13.46
N PHE A 64 10.93 5.15 13.53
CA PHE A 64 10.08 6.29 13.21
C PHE A 64 10.38 7.50 14.12
N SER A 65 10.62 7.29 15.42
CA SER A 65 10.92 8.37 16.35
C SER A 65 12.22 9.11 16.00
N VAL A 66 13.24 8.37 15.58
CA VAL A 66 14.53 8.92 15.14
C VAL A 66 14.35 9.65 13.81
N LEU A 67 13.69 9.02 12.84
CA LEU A 67 13.39 9.64 11.54
C LEU A 67 12.59 10.92 11.68
N LYS A 68 11.58 10.95 12.56
CA LYS A 68 10.71 12.13 12.77
C LYS A 68 11.50 13.34 13.29
N LYS A 69 12.54 13.11 14.09
CA LYS A 69 13.45 14.16 14.58
C LYS A 69 14.39 14.64 13.47
N ALA A 70 14.86 13.73 12.61
CA ALA A 70 15.82 14.04 11.55
C ALA A 70 15.17 14.65 10.29
N SER A 71 14.06 14.08 9.79
CA SER A 71 13.36 14.53 8.58
C SER A 71 11.90 14.09 8.60
N LYS A 72 10.99 15.07 8.75
CA LYS A 72 9.55 14.82 8.72
C LYS A 72 9.07 14.16 7.41
N PRO A 73 9.52 14.59 6.21
CA PRO A 73 9.15 13.93 4.96
C PRO A 73 9.51 12.43 4.92
N VAL A 74 10.73 12.08 5.32
CA VAL A 74 11.19 10.68 5.35
C VAL A 74 10.39 9.86 6.36
N ALA A 75 10.10 10.42 7.54
CA ALA A 75 9.26 9.76 8.53
C ALA A 75 7.84 9.50 8.00
N ARG A 76 7.25 10.47 7.28
CA ARG A 76 5.94 10.30 6.63
C ARG A 76 5.95 9.20 5.59
N SER A 77 6.93 9.21 4.67
CA SER A 77 7.08 8.16 3.65
C SER A 77 7.25 6.77 4.28
N TYR A 78 8.10 6.67 5.31
CA TYR A 78 8.33 5.43 6.06
C TYR A 78 7.03 4.91 6.69
N SER A 79 6.23 5.81 7.27
CA SER A 79 4.96 5.45 7.88
C SER A 79 3.86 5.11 6.91
N LEU A 80 3.79 5.81 5.78
CA LEU A 80 2.81 5.52 4.75
C LEU A 80 3.09 4.15 4.15
N ARG A 81 4.36 3.85 3.84
CA ARG A 81 4.76 2.55 3.31
C ARG A 81 4.42 1.39 4.24
N ARG A 82 4.54 1.61 5.55
CA ARG A 82 4.09 0.64 6.57
C ARG A 82 2.58 0.47 6.53
N ALA A 83 1.81 1.57 6.52
CA ALA A 83 0.36 1.54 6.47
C ALA A 83 -0.16 0.78 5.24
N ILE A 84 0.41 0.99 4.06
CA ILE A 84 0.02 0.28 2.84
C ILE A 84 0.32 -1.22 2.94
N THR A 85 1.49 -1.60 3.48
CA THR A 85 1.81 -3.03 3.72
C THR A 85 0.82 -3.67 4.70
N ASP A 86 0.32 -2.92 5.67
CA ASP A 86 -0.62 -3.40 6.68
C ASP A 86 -2.07 -3.49 6.16
N LEU A 87 -2.35 -3.20 4.88
CA LEU A 87 -3.64 -3.50 4.21
C LEU A 87 -3.89 -5.01 4.05
N GLY A 88 -2.84 -5.82 4.12
CA GLY A 88 -2.89 -7.27 3.98
C GLY A 88 -3.52 -8.02 5.17
N PRO A 89 -3.57 -9.37 5.12
CA PRO A 89 -2.76 -10.21 4.24
C PRO A 89 -3.36 -10.56 2.88
N SER A 90 -4.64 -10.28 2.64
CA SER A 90 -5.28 -10.48 1.32
C SER A 90 -4.98 -9.33 0.37
N GLY A 91 -5.14 -9.56 -0.94
CA GLY A 91 -5.05 -8.51 -1.96
C GLY A 91 -6.25 -7.57 -1.99
N PHE A 92 -7.42 -8.05 -1.56
CA PHE A 92 -8.68 -7.31 -1.66
C PHE A 92 -8.61 -5.88 -1.09
N PRO A 93 -8.18 -5.63 0.15
CA PRO A 93 -8.16 -4.25 0.65
C PRO A 93 -7.19 -3.34 -0.11
N PHE A 94 -6.17 -3.89 -0.77
CA PHE A 94 -5.30 -3.12 -1.64
C PHE A 94 -5.98 -2.75 -2.97
N GLU A 95 -6.80 -3.62 -3.55
CA GLU A 95 -7.61 -3.30 -4.73
C GLU A 95 -8.61 -2.17 -4.43
N ASP A 96 -9.31 -2.25 -3.30
CA ASP A 96 -10.23 -1.20 -2.85
C ASP A 96 -9.47 0.12 -2.63
N PHE A 97 -8.28 0.05 -2.04
CA PHE A 97 -7.44 1.21 -1.84
C PHE A 97 -6.98 1.83 -3.18
N VAL A 98 -6.57 1.02 -4.17
CA VAL A 98 -6.22 1.50 -5.52
C VAL A 98 -7.44 2.16 -6.19
N ALA A 99 -8.64 1.61 -5.99
CA ALA A 99 -9.87 2.22 -6.48
C ALA A 99 -10.10 3.60 -5.83
N GLU A 100 -9.90 3.75 -4.52
CA GLU A 100 -10.00 5.05 -3.85
C GLU A 100 -8.95 6.07 -4.34
N VAL A 101 -7.72 5.62 -4.61
CA VAL A 101 -6.68 6.47 -5.23
C VAL A 101 -7.13 7.00 -6.58
N LEU A 102 -7.71 6.14 -7.43
CA LEU A 102 -8.21 6.54 -8.74
C LEU A 102 -9.47 7.43 -8.64
N LYS A 103 -10.34 7.19 -7.65
CA LYS A 103 -11.48 8.08 -7.37
C LYS A 103 -11.02 9.49 -7.02
N ALA A 104 -9.99 9.62 -6.20
CA ALA A 104 -9.39 10.93 -5.88
C ALA A 104 -8.83 11.62 -7.13
N LYS A 105 -8.37 10.86 -8.13
CA LYS A 105 -7.95 11.36 -9.45
C LYS A 105 -9.11 11.63 -10.42
N GLY A 106 -10.36 11.63 -9.94
CA GLY A 106 -11.54 11.99 -10.73
C GLY A 106 -12.14 10.85 -11.57
N PHE A 107 -11.87 9.61 -11.20
CA PHE A 107 -12.52 8.44 -11.81
C PHE A 107 -13.72 7.95 -10.98
N ARG A 108 -14.64 7.27 -11.65
CA ARG A 108 -15.53 6.30 -11.01
C ARG A 108 -14.85 4.96 -11.05
N CYS A 109 -14.99 4.15 -10.00
CA CYS A 109 -14.33 2.86 -9.92
C CYS A 109 -15.26 1.76 -9.43
N GLU A 110 -15.10 0.59 -10.02
CA GLU A 110 -15.74 -0.67 -9.64
C GLU A 110 -14.65 -1.73 -9.47
N THR A 111 -14.68 -2.47 -8.37
CA THR A 111 -13.65 -3.47 -8.05
C THR A 111 -14.14 -4.88 -8.36
N ARG A 112 -13.21 -5.80 -8.68
CA ARG A 112 -13.46 -7.25 -8.82
C ARG A 112 -14.57 -7.58 -9.82
N GLN A 113 -14.48 -6.96 -10.98
CA GLN A 113 -15.46 -7.15 -12.05
C GLN A 113 -15.06 -8.34 -12.91
N VAL A 114 -16.00 -9.25 -13.17
CA VAL A 114 -15.79 -10.30 -14.18
C VAL A 114 -16.35 -9.80 -15.50
N VAL A 115 -15.48 -9.62 -16.48
CA VAL A 115 -15.86 -9.10 -17.81
C VAL A 115 -15.35 -10.03 -18.90
N LEU A 116 -16.06 -10.08 -20.02
CA LEU A 116 -15.69 -10.91 -21.17
C LEU A 116 -14.65 -10.17 -22.02
N GLY A 117 -13.48 -10.78 -22.25
CA GLY A 117 -12.54 -10.36 -23.29
C GLY A 117 -13.00 -10.83 -24.68
N GLY A 118 -12.11 -10.81 -25.68
CA GLY A 118 -12.38 -11.39 -26.98
C GLY A 118 -12.58 -12.91 -26.90
N CYS A 119 -11.78 -13.58 -26.07
CA CYS A 119 -11.73 -15.03 -25.99
C CYS A 119 -12.38 -15.59 -24.72
N VAL A 120 -12.07 -15.01 -23.54
CA VAL A 120 -12.48 -15.60 -22.24
C VAL A 120 -12.89 -14.54 -21.21
N PRO A 121 -13.65 -14.91 -20.16
CA PRO A 121 -13.87 -14.04 -19.02
C PRO A 121 -12.59 -13.77 -18.23
N HIS A 122 -12.42 -12.54 -17.77
CA HIS A 122 -11.33 -12.09 -16.90
C HIS A 122 -11.89 -11.39 -15.66
N GLU A 123 -11.29 -11.67 -14.51
CA GLU A 123 -11.52 -10.89 -13.28
C GLU A 123 -10.61 -9.67 -13.27
N VAL A 124 -11.18 -8.47 -13.41
CA VAL A 124 -10.45 -7.20 -13.36
C VAL A 124 -10.52 -6.64 -11.94
N ASP A 125 -9.37 -6.48 -11.30
CA ASP A 125 -9.26 -6.03 -9.91
C ASP A 125 -9.89 -4.66 -9.70
N VAL A 126 -9.59 -3.68 -10.57
CA VAL A 126 -10.23 -2.36 -10.58
C VAL A 126 -10.52 -1.92 -12.00
N VAL A 127 -11.78 -1.59 -12.26
CA VAL A 127 -12.21 -0.85 -13.44
C VAL A 127 -12.36 0.61 -13.06
N ALA A 128 -11.61 1.49 -13.71
CA ALA A 128 -11.70 2.93 -13.48
C ALA A 128 -12.14 3.66 -14.76
N TYR A 129 -13.19 4.45 -14.67
CA TYR A 129 -13.73 5.16 -15.84
C TYR A 129 -14.17 6.58 -15.52
N ASN A 130 -14.08 7.45 -16.51
CA ASN A 130 -14.66 8.78 -16.53
C ASN A 130 -15.09 9.12 -17.96
N ASP A 131 -15.46 10.37 -18.24
CA ASP A 131 -15.95 10.75 -19.57
C ASP A 131 -14.95 10.46 -20.70
N LYS A 132 -13.64 10.44 -20.40
CA LYS A 132 -12.57 10.35 -21.39
C LYS A 132 -11.90 8.97 -21.46
N LYS A 133 -11.83 8.26 -20.34
CA LYS A 133 -10.99 7.06 -20.20
C LYS A 133 -11.76 5.90 -19.60
N LEU A 134 -11.43 4.70 -20.05
CA LEU A 134 -11.70 3.43 -19.40
C LEU A 134 -10.35 2.75 -19.16
N ILE A 135 -10.03 2.46 -17.91
CA ILE A 135 -8.78 1.88 -17.47
C ILE A 135 -9.09 0.57 -16.75
N MET A 136 -8.48 -0.51 -17.21
CA MET A 136 -8.52 -1.80 -16.51
C MET A 136 -7.22 -1.96 -15.72
N VAL A 137 -7.34 -2.26 -14.44
CA VAL A 137 -6.22 -2.30 -13.50
C VAL A 137 -6.09 -3.70 -12.93
N GLU A 138 -4.87 -4.21 -12.91
CA GLU A 138 -4.45 -5.33 -12.07
C GLU A 138 -3.68 -4.76 -10.86
N ALA A 139 -4.11 -5.10 -9.65
CA ALA A 139 -3.51 -4.65 -8.40
C ALA A 139 -2.73 -5.79 -7.72
N LYS A 140 -1.42 -5.86 -7.98
CA LYS A 140 -0.55 -6.87 -7.38
C LYS A 140 -0.05 -6.47 -6.01
N PHE A 141 -0.67 -7.01 -4.96
CA PHE A 141 -0.24 -6.83 -3.58
C PHE A 141 0.83 -7.84 -3.13
N HIS A 142 1.81 -7.37 -2.35
CA HIS A 142 2.82 -8.19 -1.68
C HIS A 142 2.84 -7.91 -0.18
N ASN A 143 2.78 -8.98 0.62
CA ASN A 143 2.80 -8.93 2.09
C ASN A 143 4.18 -8.65 2.69
N GLU A 144 5.25 -8.81 1.91
CA GLU A 144 6.61 -8.64 2.38
C GLU A 144 7.32 -7.52 1.61
N LEU A 145 7.94 -6.62 2.39
CA LEU A 145 8.77 -5.56 1.84
C LEU A 145 10.02 -6.18 1.19
N GLY A 146 10.25 -5.84 -0.09
CA GLY A 146 11.45 -6.28 -0.81
C GLY A 146 11.16 -7.22 -1.96
N ILE A 147 10.00 -7.91 -1.95
CA ILE A 147 9.52 -8.65 -3.11
C ILE A 147 9.25 -7.68 -4.26
N LYS A 148 9.69 -8.06 -5.45
CA LYS A 148 9.44 -7.32 -6.68
C LYS A 148 8.44 -8.07 -7.55
N SER A 149 7.56 -7.34 -8.21
CA SER A 149 6.77 -7.89 -9.32
C SER A 149 7.69 -8.08 -10.54
N ASP A 150 7.79 -9.31 -11.04
CA ASP A 150 8.76 -9.71 -12.05
C ASP A 150 8.20 -9.69 -13.47
N LEU A 151 9.04 -10.11 -14.43
CA LEU A 151 8.68 -10.13 -15.86
C LEU A 151 7.52 -11.10 -16.14
N LYS A 152 7.44 -12.23 -15.42
CA LYS A 152 6.39 -13.23 -15.63
C LYS A 152 5.02 -12.61 -15.35
N ILE A 153 4.91 -11.84 -14.27
CA ILE A 153 3.68 -11.12 -13.94
C ILE A 153 3.34 -10.11 -15.05
N ALA A 154 4.31 -9.29 -15.47
CA ALA A 154 4.06 -8.29 -16.52
C ALA A 154 3.61 -8.93 -17.85
N LEU A 155 4.22 -10.04 -18.26
CA LEU A 155 3.84 -10.80 -19.46
C LEU A 155 2.42 -11.36 -19.36
N TYR A 156 2.10 -12.00 -18.23
CA TYR A 156 0.78 -12.58 -17.98
C TYR A 156 -0.31 -11.51 -18.06
N ILE A 157 -0.11 -10.39 -17.37
CA ILE A 157 -1.07 -9.29 -17.33
C ILE A 157 -1.21 -8.62 -18.70
N LYS A 158 -0.12 -8.45 -19.46
CA LYS A 158 -0.20 -7.93 -20.82
C LYS A 158 -1.07 -8.82 -21.72
N ALA A 159 -0.91 -10.15 -21.65
CA ALA A 159 -1.71 -11.09 -22.45
C ALA A 159 -3.21 -11.02 -22.11
N ARG A 160 -3.56 -10.83 -20.84
CA ARG A 160 -4.97 -10.62 -20.43
C ARG A 160 -5.52 -9.31 -20.99
N PHE A 161 -4.72 -8.25 -20.94
CA PHE A 161 -5.13 -6.96 -21.48
C PHE A 161 -5.27 -6.97 -22.99
N ASP A 162 -4.44 -7.73 -23.72
CA ASP A 162 -4.63 -7.95 -25.16
C ASP A 162 -6.01 -8.55 -25.44
N ASP A 163 -6.40 -9.60 -24.70
CA ASP A 163 -7.72 -10.22 -24.87
C ASP A 163 -8.87 -9.27 -24.48
N LEU A 164 -8.70 -8.50 -23.40
CA LEU A 164 -9.70 -7.53 -22.96
C LEU A 164 -9.90 -6.37 -23.96
N GLN A 165 -8.85 -5.96 -24.68
CA GLN A 165 -8.91 -4.88 -25.66
C GLN A 165 -9.76 -5.24 -26.90
N GLU A 166 -10.05 -6.52 -27.12
CA GLU A 166 -10.89 -7.01 -28.22
C GLU A 166 -12.40 -6.80 -27.96
N ASN A 167 -12.79 -6.23 -26.82
CA ASN A 167 -14.20 -6.00 -26.47
C ASN A 167 -14.51 -4.53 -26.11
N VAL A 168 -15.80 -4.19 -26.12
CA VAL A 168 -16.37 -2.92 -25.71
C VAL A 168 -17.17 -3.15 -24.43
N PHE A 169 -17.02 -2.25 -23.46
CA PHE A 169 -17.63 -2.39 -22.14
C PHE A 169 -18.58 -1.24 -21.85
N ASN A 170 -19.74 -1.55 -21.26
CA ASN A 170 -20.69 -0.54 -20.84
C ASN A 170 -20.41 -0.13 -19.39
N TYR A 171 -19.86 1.07 -19.20
CA TYR A 171 -19.62 1.64 -17.87
C TYR A 171 -20.18 3.05 -17.79
N GLY A 172 -21.02 3.29 -16.78
CA GLY A 172 -21.76 4.53 -16.63
C GLY A 172 -22.83 4.77 -17.71
N GLY A 173 -23.37 3.70 -18.29
CA GLY A 173 -24.37 3.76 -19.36
C GLY A 173 -23.81 4.12 -20.74
N VAL A 174 -22.48 4.05 -20.92
CA VAL A 174 -21.78 4.40 -22.16
C VAL A 174 -20.86 3.26 -22.55
N ASP A 175 -20.91 2.87 -23.82
CA ASP A 175 -20.02 1.89 -24.42
C ASP A 175 -18.63 2.50 -24.65
N ARG A 176 -17.60 1.81 -24.14
CA ARG A 176 -16.22 2.30 -24.11
C ARG A 176 -15.25 1.19 -24.47
N SER A 177 -14.29 1.49 -25.32
CA SER A 177 -13.09 0.67 -25.48
C SER A 177 -12.08 0.99 -24.38
N ILE A 178 -11.26 0.02 -24.00
CA ILE A 178 -10.18 0.22 -23.03
C ILE A 178 -9.18 1.23 -23.60
N THR A 179 -8.95 2.31 -22.86
CA THR A 179 -7.99 3.36 -23.24
C THR A 179 -6.59 3.10 -22.70
N ASP A 180 -6.48 2.42 -21.56
CA ASP A 180 -5.21 2.13 -20.90
C ASP A 180 -5.36 0.90 -20.00
N SER A 181 -4.26 0.25 -19.68
CA SER A 181 -4.25 -0.90 -18.78
C SER A 181 -3.08 -0.83 -17.84
N TRP A 182 -3.37 -0.94 -16.55
CA TRP A 182 -2.42 -0.61 -15.49
C TRP A 182 -2.06 -1.85 -14.69
N LEU A 183 -0.77 -2.06 -14.45
CA LEU A 183 -0.27 -2.98 -13.43
C LEU A 183 0.19 -2.16 -12.24
N VAL A 184 -0.53 -2.26 -11.12
CA VAL A 184 -0.26 -1.52 -9.89
C VAL A 184 0.33 -2.46 -8.84
N THR A 185 1.32 -2.01 -8.07
CA THR A 185 1.86 -2.79 -6.95
C THR A 185 2.29 -1.92 -5.78
N ASN A 186 2.10 -2.41 -4.55
CA ASN A 186 2.56 -1.74 -3.32
C ASN A 186 4.08 -1.82 -3.10
N THR A 187 4.80 -2.61 -3.91
CA THR A 187 6.25 -2.73 -3.83
C THR A 187 6.93 -2.14 -5.06
N LYS A 188 7.81 -2.86 -5.75
CA LYS A 188 8.58 -2.39 -6.89
C LYS A 188 8.55 -3.41 -8.01
N PHE A 189 8.83 -2.97 -9.23
CA PHE A 189 9.04 -3.86 -10.35
C PHE A 189 10.52 -4.26 -10.49
N SER A 190 10.79 -5.40 -11.11
CA SER A 190 12.14 -5.71 -11.60
C SER A 190 12.50 -4.80 -12.78
N SER A 191 13.79 -4.54 -13.00
CA SER A 191 14.26 -3.74 -14.14
C SER A 191 13.81 -4.34 -15.48
N THR A 192 13.83 -5.67 -15.60
CA THR A 192 13.35 -6.38 -16.78
C THR A 192 11.84 -6.21 -16.99
N ALA A 193 11.04 -6.22 -15.92
CA ALA A 193 9.60 -5.97 -16.01
C ALA A 193 9.32 -4.54 -16.48
N ILE A 194 10.04 -3.55 -15.92
CA ILE A 194 9.94 -2.15 -16.35
C ILE A 194 10.30 -2.01 -17.84
N HIS A 195 11.42 -2.59 -18.26
CA HIS A 195 11.86 -2.53 -19.65
C HIS A 195 10.81 -3.13 -20.61
N TYR A 196 10.24 -4.28 -20.25
CA TYR A 196 9.15 -4.88 -21.01
C TYR A 196 7.91 -3.97 -21.05
N GLY A 197 7.51 -3.40 -19.91
CA GLY A 197 6.33 -2.55 -19.82
C GLY A 197 6.42 -1.32 -20.70
N VAL A 198 7.57 -0.62 -20.67
CA VAL A 198 7.87 0.49 -21.58
C VAL A 198 7.79 0.04 -23.04
N CYS A 199 8.39 -1.10 -23.38
CA CYS A 199 8.38 -1.64 -24.74
C CYS A 199 6.97 -2.00 -25.25
N LYS A 200 6.08 -2.45 -24.37
CA LYS A 200 4.72 -2.88 -24.71
C LYS A 200 3.63 -1.87 -24.37
N ASN A 201 4.02 -0.63 -24.02
CA ASN A 201 3.11 0.42 -23.59
C ASN A 201 2.15 -0.05 -22.48
N LEU A 202 2.66 -0.84 -21.53
CA LEU A 202 1.95 -1.25 -20.33
C LEU A 202 2.22 -0.22 -19.23
N THR A 203 1.19 0.45 -18.75
CA THR A 203 1.33 1.39 -17.64
C THR A 203 1.61 0.62 -16.36
N MET A 204 2.71 0.95 -15.69
CA MET A 204 3.16 0.26 -14.49
C MET A 204 3.33 1.25 -13.34
N ILE A 205 2.58 1.06 -12.25
CA ILE A 205 2.61 1.94 -11.08
C ILE A 205 3.08 1.14 -9.88
N GLY A 206 4.31 1.38 -9.44
CA GLY A 206 4.88 0.82 -8.23
C GLY A 206 4.90 1.84 -7.10
N TRP A 207 5.41 1.43 -5.94
CA TRP A 207 5.63 2.32 -4.80
C TRP A 207 6.43 3.57 -5.17
N ASN A 208 7.46 3.42 -6.01
CA ASN A 208 8.39 4.48 -6.41
C ASN A 208 8.68 4.48 -7.92
N TYR A 209 7.77 3.93 -8.71
CA TYR A 209 7.87 3.93 -10.17
C TYR A 209 6.50 4.28 -10.77
N PRO A 210 6.41 5.10 -11.83
CA PRO A 210 7.50 5.86 -12.46
C PRO A 210 8.15 6.88 -11.51
N GLU A 211 9.20 7.58 -11.96
CA GLU A 211 9.88 8.57 -11.09
C GLU A 211 8.91 9.63 -10.55
N GLU A 212 8.00 10.09 -11.41
CA GLU A 212 6.88 10.96 -11.05
C GLU A 212 5.55 10.27 -11.37
N GLY A 213 4.57 10.39 -10.46
CA GLY A 213 3.27 9.75 -10.61
C GLY A 213 3.27 8.28 -10.18
N ASN A 214 4.21 7.88 -9.33
CA ASN A 214 4.15 6.58 -8.67
C ASN A 214 3.03 6.52 -7.63
N LEU A 215 2.82 5.33 -7.05
CA LEU A 215 1.77 5.13 -6.04
C LEU A 215 1.97 6.04 -4.82
N GLN A 216 3.20 6.27 -4.37
CA GLN A 216 3.46 7.17 -3.25
C GLN A 216 3.05 8.60 -3.60
N ASP A 217 3.44 9.12 -4.77
CA ASP A 217 3.07 10.46 -5.22
C ASP A 217 1.55 10.62 -5.33
N MET A 218 0.85 9.61 -5.87
CA MET A 218 -0.60 9.63 -5.99
C MET A 218 -1.28 9.72 -4.62
N ILE A 219 -0.77 9.00 -3.63
CA ILE A 219 -1.30 9.02 -2.26
C ILE A 219 -0.99 10.35 -1.58
N GLU A 220 0.24 10.85 -1.69
CA GLU A 220 0.68 12.08 -1.04
C GLU A 220 0.02 13.33 -1.65
N SER A 221 -0.09 13.39 -2.98
CA SER A 221 -0.73 14.53 -3.68
C SER A 221 -2.21 14.70 -3.33
N GLU A 222 -2.91 13.60 -3.05
CA GLU A 222 -4.33 13.59 -2.67
C GLU A 222 -4.54 13.47 -1.15
N SER A 223 -3.45 13.49 -0.36
CA SER A 223 -3.49 13.34 1.12
C SER A 223 -4.30 12.12 1.60
N LEU A 224 -4.14 10.99 0.91
CA LEU A 224 -4.90 9.77 1.21
C LEU A 224 -4.26 9.04 2.40
N HIS A 225 -5.03 8.90 3.48
CA HIS A 225 -4.58 8.24 4.70
C HIS A 225 -5.31 6.91 4.89
N PRO A 226 -4.65 5.75 4.70
CA PRO A 226 -5.28 4.46 4.93
C PRO A 226 -5.64 4.26 6.42
N ILE A 227 -6.72 3.57 6.75
CA ILE A 227 -7.11 3.32 8.16
C ILE A 227 -6.05 2.52 8.94
N THR A 228 -5.16 1.85 8.23
CA THR A 228 -4.05 1.10 8.82
C THR A 228 -3.02 2.01 9.51
N CYS A 229 -3.01 3.31 9.23
CA CYS A 229 -2.15 4.27 9.95
C CYS A 229 -2.67 4.63 11.35
N LEU A 230 -3.95 4.36 11.66
CA LEU A 230 -4.59 4.74 12.93
C LEU A 230 -4.08 3.87 14.09
N ASN A 231 -3.59 4.48 15.16
CA ASN A 231 -3.12 3.77 16.34
C ASN A 231 -4.26 3.48 17.33
N SER A 232 -5.32 4.29 17.28
CA SER A 232 -6.56 4.10 18.04
C SER A 232 -7.34 2.83 17.66
N LEU A 233 -7.06 2.25 16.49
CA LEU A 233 -7.65 0.98 16.05
C LEU A 233 -6.74 -0.22 16.33
N SER A 234 -7.30 -1.23 16.99
CA SER A 234 -6.64 -2.54 17.13
C SER A 234 -6.47 -3.21 15.76
N LYS A 235 -5.54 -4.17 15.66
CA LYS A 235 -5.38 -4.99 14.44
C LYS A 235 -6.67 -5.72 14.04
N ALA A 236 -7.44 -6.19 15.03
CA ALA A 236 -8.71 -6.86 14.80
C ALA A 236 -9.75 -5.89 14.21
N ASN A 237 -9.85 -4.68 14.77
CA ASN A 237 -10.78 -3.66 14.29
C ASN A 237 -10.44 -3.23 12.86
N LYS A 238 -9.14 -3.02 12.57
CA LYS A 238 -8.67 -2.73 11.20
C LYS A 238 -9.09 -3.82 10.23
N LYS A 239 -8.88 -5.09 10.58
CA LYS A 239 -9.26 -6.23 9.74
C LYS A 239 -10.77 -6.25 9.44
N ILE A 240 -11.61 -5.99 10.44
CA ILE A 240 -13.08 -5.93 10.27
C ILE A 240 -13.46 -4.80 9.31
N LEU A 241 -12.92 -3.60 9.51
CA LEU A 241 -13.21 -2.43 8.66
C LEU A 241 -12.71 -2.62 7.22
N LEU A 242 -11.48 -3.12 7.04
CA LEU A 242 -10.94 -3.45 5.72
C LEU A 242 -11.78 -4.51 5.01
N GLY A 243 -12.23 -5.54 5.74
CA GLY A 243 -13.14 -6.57 5.20
C GLY A 243 -14.53 -6.04 4.80
N ALA A 244 -14.90 -4.86 5.33
CA ALA A 244 -16.12 -4.14 4.95
C ALA A 244 -15.89 -3.07 3.87
N GLY A 245 -14.68 -3.01 3.27
CA GLY A 245 -14.34 -2.04 2.23
C GLY A 245 -13.99 -0.64 2.75
N VAL A 246 -13.82 -0.46 4.07
CA VAL A 246 -13.42 0.82 4.67
C VAL A 246 -11.90 0.89 4.70
N VAL A 247 -11.30 1.53 3.68
CA VAL A 247 -9.84 1.56 3.50
C VAL A 247 -9.18 2.90 3.81
N LEU A 248 -9.92 4.02 3.72
CA LEU A 248 -9.42 5.36 4.03
C LEU A 248 -10.00 5.95 5.32
N CYS A 249 -9.20 6.81 5.97
CA CYS A 249 -9.65 7.63 7.09
C CYS A 249 -10.79 8.58 6.70
N SER A 250 -10.79 9.08 5.45
CA SER A 250 -11.89 9.90 4.92
C SER A 250 -13.21 9.13 4.86
N ASN A 251 -13.21 7.83 4.53
CA ASN A 251 -14.43 7.03 4.53
C ASN A 251 -15.11 7.03 5.91
N ILE A 252 -14.32 6.95 6.99
CA ILE A 252 -14.81 7.04 8.38
C ILE A 252 -15.21 8.46 8.75
N LYS A 253 -14.46 9.48 8.30
CA LYS A 253 -14.81 10.88 8.55
C LYS A 253 -16.17 11.24 7.96
N ASP A 254 -16.41 10.80 6.73
CA ASP A 254 -17.65 11.10 5.99
C ASP A 254 -18.83 10.25 6.48
N ASN A 255 -18.57 9.06 7.03
CA ASN A 255 -19.58 8.13 7.55
C ASN A 255 -19.15 7.57 8.93
N PRO A 256 -19.18 8.37 10.01
CA PRO A 256 -18.70 7.94 11.32
C PRO A 256 -19.43 6.72 11.89
N GLU A 257 -20.68 6.48 11.47
CA GLU A 257 -21.48 5.33 11.82
C GLU A 257 -20.90 3.99 11.35
N PHE A 258 -19.94 3.98 10.42
CA PHE A 258 -19.20 2.75 10.08
C PHE A 258 -18.53 2.12 11.29
N LEU A 259 -18.03 2.93 12.23
CA LEU A 259 -17.41 2.42 13.45
C LEU A 259 -18.41 1.64 14.30
N SER A 260 -19.59 2.19 14.57
CA SER A 260 -20.60 1.50 15.38
C SER A 260 -21.27 0.35 14.61
N LYS A 261 -21.46 0.51 13.29
CA LYS A 261 -22.04 -0.51 12.42
C LYS A 261 -21.19 -1.78 12.35
N PHE A 262 -19.86 -1.64 12.19
CA PHE A 262 -18.97 -2.79 11.98
C PHE A 262 -18.26 -3.25 13.25
N LEU A 263 -17.97 -2.36 14.20
CA LEU A 263 -17.28 -2.70 15.46
C LEU A 263 -18.24 -2.87 16.64
N GLY A 264 -19.52 -2.57 16.46
CA GLY A 264 -20.57 -2.68 17.47
C GLY A 264 -20.94 -1.34 18.10
N THR A 265 -22.19 -1.22 18.56
CA THR A 265 -22.75 0.02 19.13
C THR A 265 -22.10 0.47 20.43
N THR A 266 -21.38 -0.43 21.12
CA THR A 266 -20.64 -0.14 22.35
C THR A 266 -19.20 0.30 22.10
N PHE A 267 -18.73 0.31 20.85
CA PHE A 267 -17.38 0.75 20.51
C PHE A 267 -17.23 2.26 20.71
N ASP A 268 -16.23 2.69 21.50
CA ASP A 268 -15.92 4.10 21.68
C ASP A 268 -15.24 4.67 20.43
N SER A 269 -16.00 5.39 19.60
CA SER A 269 -15.52 5.98 18.36
C SER A 269 -14.71 7.26 18.56
N ARG A 270 -14.79 7.90 19.73
CA ARG A 270 -14.19 9.23 19.97
C ARG A 270 -12.66 9.26 19.74
N PRO A 271 -11.86 8.30 20.23
CA PRO A 271 -10.42 8.30 20.00
C PRO A 271 -10.06 8.21 18.52
N VAL A 272 -10.82 7.41 17.76
CA VAL A 272 -10.60 7.21 16.32
C VAL A 272 -10.92 8.49 15.55
N ILE A 273 -12.08 9.10 15.83
CA ILE A 273 -12.50 10.34 15.17
C ILE A 273 -11.52 11.48 15.47
N ASN A 274 -11.05 11.60 16.72
CA ASN A 274 -10.07 12.60 17.11
C ASN A 274 -8.74 12.40 16.36
N GLU A 275 -8.21 11.18 16.31
CA GLU A 275 -6.99 10.87 15.57
C GLU A 275 -7.13 11.19 14.07
N ILE A 276 -8.27 10.86 13.46
CA ILE A 276 -8.57 11.18 12.05
C ILE A 276 -8.57 12.71 11.83
N ASN A 277 -9.22 13.47 12.72
CA ASN A 277 -9.26 14.93 12.61
C ASN A 277 -7.87 15.55 12.74
N GLU A 278 -7.01 15.04 13.63
CA GLU A 278 -5.62 15.50 13.77
C GLU A 278 -4.75 15.16 12.56
N LEU A 279 -4.99 14.01 11.91
CA LEU A 279 -4.27 13.61 10.71
C LEU A 279 -4.66 14.48 9.52
N LEU A 280 -5.95 14.68 9.31
CA LEU A 280 -6.48 15.41 8.15
C LEU A 280 -6.35 16.92 8.26
N SER A 281 -6.30 17.49 9.47
CA SER A 281 -6.06 18.94 9.67
C SER A 281 -4.63 19.39 9.39
N LYS A 282 -3.66 18.45 9.37
CA LYS A 282 -2.24 18.74 9.08
C LYS A 282 -1.88 18.61 7.60
N ALA A 283 -2.83 18.26 6.76
CA ALA A 283 -2.68 18.11 5.32
C ALA A 283 -3.12 19.36 4.53
N SER A 284 -3.56 20.42 5.23
CA SER A 284 -3.97 21.73 4.69
C SER A 284 -2.89 22.78 4.89
#